data_AF-A0A813EHL7-F1
#
_entry.id   AF-A0A813EHL7-F1
#
_cell.length_a   1.000
_cell.length_b   1.000
_cell.length_c   1.000
_cell.angle_alpha   90.00
_cell.angle_beta   90.00
_cell.angle_gamma   90.00
#
_symmetry.space_group_name_H-M   'P 1'
#
loop_
_entity.id
_entity.type
_entity.pdbx_description
1 polymer ?
#
loop_
_entity_poly.entity_id
_entity_poly.type
_entity_poly.pdbx_seq_one_letter_code
_entity_poly.pdbx_strand_id
1 'polypeptide(L)'
;VNTMTADLHLMRHDKASISQLQAIQEEVNTFTNEANANVNTLKQTVDRMMNDLKEHFRTATNTVAAHNAAMLQEVRSAYQDELKEVHTIRAVVTDFMTREKQDRTRIEDSLCQSQVQTEQLVQQVTMEVEEVGRQRRRDRNTSEVEIKQLQHALENVQGSSEEVASSLEHLSGVIWTIVQCERAASALDQQDNDDRGKVALMGYKAEGGKDKAAAKMPAAPIMSVDQRCLSCSGKANTVLAGFKMACLQYTPGPVHFARKFYNRNDLLDLRGKLLLQAHDSLQNGPVSFHKTDYFESKPAGIPSGGNVADLLAAAKSPSPPLAKAEDSERPRSRNSTPRLGSPHVMPPLPARTLHASR
;
A
#
# COMPACT_ATOMS: atom_id res chain seq x y z
N VAL A 1 97.83 98.58 -102.88
CA VAL A 1 98.06 99.37 -104.11
C VAL A 1 99.45 99.03 -104.61
N ASN A 2 99.55 98.72 -105.89
CA ASN A 2 100.71 98.25 -106.67
C ASN A 2 100.98 96.75 -106.68
N THR A 3 101.17 96.27 -107.91
CA THR A 3 101.66 94.96 -108.38
C THR A 3 100.69 93.79 -108.41
N MET A 4 99.51 94.02 -109.00
CA MET A 4 98.66 93.01 -109.65
C MET A 4 99.06 92.89 -111.14
N THR A 5 100.35 92.68 -111.44
CA THR A 5 100.86 92.72 -112.82
C THR A 5 102.15 91.93 -113.11
N ALA A 6 102.75 91.24 -112.14
CA ALA A 6 104.06 90.59 -112.38
C ALA A 6 104.02 89.05 -112.53
N ASP A 7 103.11 88.31 -111.89
CA ASP A 7 103.12 86.84 -111.96
C ASP A 7 101.93 86.23 -112.71
N LEU A 8 101.51 86.96 -113.76
CA LEU A 8 100.85 86.42 -114.95
C LEU A 8 101.81 85.55 -115.81
N HIS A 9 103.01 85.24 -115.30
CA HIS A 9 104.07 84.50 -116.00
C HIS A 9 104.39 83.11 -115.43
N LEU A 10 103.78 82.70 -114.32
CA LEU A 10 103.95 81.35 -113.74
C LEU A 10 102.71 80.44 -113.87
N MET A 11 101.71 80.84 -114.66
CA MET A 11 100.56 80.00 -115.04
C MET A 11 100.76 79.30 -116.40
N ARG A 12 101.95 78.78 -116.68
CA ARG A 12 102.27 78.22 -118.01
C ARG A 12 102.81 76.79 -118.05
N HIS A 13 102.77 76.00 -116.97
CA HIS A 13 103.35 74.66 -117.06
C HIS A 13 102.62 73.45 -116.44
N ASP A 14 101.42 73.59 -115.86
CA ASP A 14 100.66 72.42 -115.39
C ASP A 14 99.30 72.31 -116.09
N LYS A 15 99.36 71.98 -117.39
CA LYS A 15 98.22 71.38 -118.12
C LYS A 15 98.10 69.91 -117.70
N ALA A 16 97.59 69.68 -116.50
CA ALA A 16 96.92 68.43 -116.20
C ALA A 16 95.63 68.39 -117.03
N SER A 17 95.46 67.28 -117.75
CA SER A 17 94.51 67.11 -118.83
C SER A 17 93.06 67.37 -118.40
N ILE A 18 92.36 68.25 -119.13
CA ILE A 18 90.90 68.39 -119.08
C ILE A 18 90.20 67.02 -119.29
N SER A 19 90.87 66.03 -119.91
CA SER A 19 90.37 64.66 -120.01
C SER A 19 90.40 63.88 -118.69
N GLN A 20 91.31 64.17 -117.76
CA GLN A 20 91.33 63.54 -116.43
C GLN A 20 90.28 64.18 -115.52
N LEU A 21 90.02 65.48 -115.65
CA LEU A 21 88.91 66.14 -114.98
C LEU A 21 87.55 65.70 -115.54
N GLN A 22 87.43 65.47 -116.85
CA GLN A 22 86.24 64.85 -117.45
C GLN A 22 86.08 63.38 -117.03
N ALA A 23 87.15 62.58 -116.99
CA ALA A 23 87.09 61.20 -116.52
C ALA A 23 86.73 61.11 -115.03
N ILE A 24 87.26 62.02 -114.19
CA ILE A 24 86.89 62.13 -112.77
C ILE A 24 85.46 62.67 -112.64
N GLN A 25 85.03 63.59 -113.49
CA GLN A 25 83.66 64.12 -113.46
C GLN A 25 82.65 63.10 -113.98
N GLU A 26 83.06 62.22 -114.90
CA GLU A 26 82.29 61.08 -115.37
C GLU A 26 82.28 59.95 -114.32
N GLU A 27 83.42 59.64 -113.68
CA GLU A 27 83.51 58.72 -112.53
C GLU A 27 82.71 59.21 -111.34
N VAL A 28 82.77 60.50 -111.02
CA VAL A 28 81.97 61.12 -109.97
C VAL A 28 80.50 61.12 -110.39
N ASN A 29 80.15 61.36 -111.65
CA ASN A 29 78.75 61.26 -112.09
C ASN A 29 78.25 59.81 -112.09
N THR A 30 79.04 58.83 -112.49
CA THR A 30 78.70 57.40 -112.39
C THR A 30 78.60 56.97 -110.94
N PHE A 31 79.53 57.40 -110.09
CA PHE A 31 79.49 57.14 -108.66
C PHE A 31 78.31 57.86 -107.99
N THR A 32 77.95 59.07 -108.44
CA THR A 32 76.80 59.82 -107.93
C THR A 32 75.50 59.17 -108.40
N ASN A 33 75.46 58.66 -109.64
CA ASN A 33 74.31 57.92 -110.18
C ASN A 33 74.17 56.54 -109.54
N GLU A 34 75.27 55.85 -109.28
CA GLU A 34 75.32 54.54 -108.61
C GLU A 34 75.03 54.69 -107.11
N ALA A 35 75.57 55.73 -106.46
CA ALA A 35 75.20 56.10 -105.09
C ALA A 35 73.73 56.52 -105.01
N ASN A 36 73.20 57.28 -105.97
CA ASN A 36 71.77 57.63 -106.02
C ASN A 36 70.90 56.40 -106.31
N ALA A 37 71.34 55.48 -107.17
CA ALA A 37 70.65 54.22 -107.43
C ALA A 37 70.65 53.31 -106.19
N ASN A 38 71.79 53.22 -105.50
CA ASN A 38 71.93 52.47 -104.26
C ASN A 38 71.13 53.11 -103.11
N VAL A 39 71.12 54.44 -103.00
CA VAL A 39 70.29 55.19 -102.05
C VAL A 39 68.81 55.02 -102.37
N ASN A 40 68.41 54.99 -103.64
CA ASN A 40 67.03 54.72 -104.04
C ASN A 40 66.62 53.26 -103.74
N THR A 41 67.53 52.30 -103.97
CA THR A 41 67.29 50.88 -103.66
C THR A 41 67.22 50.67 -102.15
N LEU A 42 68.09 51.33 -101.38
CA LEU A 42 68.06 51.34 -99.93
C LEU A 42 66.77 51.98 -99.42
N LYS A 43 66.36 53.12 -99.99
CA LYS A 43 65.09 53.78 -99.67
C LYS A 43 63.91 52.84 -99.93
N GLN A 44 63.86 52.16 -101.08
CA GLN A 44 62.81 51.18 -101.38
C GLN A 44 62.83 49.98 -100.41
N THR A 45 64.01 49.54 -99.98
CA THR A 45 64.16 48.44 -99.02
C THR A 45 63.71 48.87 -97.62
N VAL A 46 64.06 50.09 -97.20
CA VAL A 46 63.61 50.70 -95.95
C VAL A 46 62.10 50.96 -95.98
N ASP A 47 61.55 51.46 -97.09
CA ASP A 47 60.12 51.67 -97.27
C ASP A 47 59.35 50.34 -97.22
N ARG A 48 59.88 49.27 -97.83
CA ARG A 48 59.32 47.91 -97.69
C ARG A 48 59.41 47.41 -96.26
N MET A 49 60.57 47.47 -95.61
CA MET A 49 60.70 47.06 -94.20
C MET A 49 59.82 47.89 -93.28
N MET A 50 59.65 49.18 -93.53
CA MET A 50 58.81 50.07 -92.72
C MET A 50 57.32 49.79 -92.96
N ASN A 51 56.93 49.43 -94.18
CA ASN A 51 55.58 48.94 -94.48
C ASN A 51 55.33 47.58 -93.84
N ASP A 52 56.26 46.63 -93.93
CA ASP A 52 56.14 45.32 -93.26
C ASP A 52 56.10 45.49 -91.74
N LEU A 53 56.93 46.37 -91.16
CA LEU A 53 56.87 46.71 -89.74
C LEU A 53 55.53 47.34 -89.37
N LYS A 54 54.99 48.26 -90.19
CA LYS A 54 53.65 48.82 -89.97
C LYS A 54 52.60 47.73 -89.98
N GLU A 55 52.67 46.79 -90.92
CA GLU A 55 51.73 45.68 -91.05
C GLU A 55 51.84 44.71 -89.86
N HIS A 56 53.07 44.38 -89.43
CA HIS A 56 53.34 43.57 -88.25
C HIS A 56 52.89 44.26 -86.96
N PHE A 57 53.18 45.55 -86.77
CA PHE A 57 52.73 46.32 -85.62
C PHE A 57 51.21 46.43 -85.59
N ARG A 58 50.57 46.67 -86.74
CA ARG A 58 49.12 46.69 -86.87
C ARG A 58 48.51 45.34 -86.52
N THR A 59 49.09 44.25 -87.03
CA THR A 59 48.64 42.89 -86.73
C THR A 59 48.84 42.55 -85.25
N ALA A 60 50.01 42.84 -84.68
CA ALA A 60 50.30 42.62 -83.26
C ALA A 60 49.40 43.47 -82.35
N THR A 61 49.13 44.71 -82.72
CA THR A 61 48.22 45.59 -81.98
C THR A 61 46.79 45.05 -82.06
N ASN A 62 46.36 44.56 -83.22
CA ASN A 62 45.04 43.94 -83.38
C ASN A 62 44.93 42.61 -82.61
N THR A 63 45.96 41.76 -82.60
CA THR A 63 45.94 40.51 -81.83
C THR A 63 45.97 40.78 -80.33
N VAL A 64 46.75 41.74 -79.85
CA VAL A 64 46.74 42.17 -78.45
C VAL A 64 45.40 42.79 -78.07
N ALA A 65 44.80 43.62 -78.93
CA ALA A 65 43.48 44.19 -78.70
C ALA A 65 42.39 43.11 -78.64
N ALA A 66 42.42 42.15 -79.58
CA ALA A 66 41.49 41.01 -79.59
C ALA A 66 41.69 40.11 -78.36
N HIS A 67 42.94 39.83 -77.99
CA HIS A 67 43.29 39.06 -76.79
C HIS A 67 42.79 39.77 -75.52
N ASN A 68 43.06 41.07 -75.37
CA ASN A 68 42.58 41.86 -74.23
C ASN A 68 41.05 41.91 -74.19
N ALA A 69 40.38 42.04 -75.34
CA ALA A 69 38.92 41.99 -75.41
C ALA A 69 38.37 40.62 -74.97
N ALA A 70 38.96 39.52 -75.45
CA ALA A 70 38.58 38.17 -75.07
C ALA A 70 38.81 37.90 -73.57
N MET A 71 39.98 38.30 -73.04
CA MET A 71 40.30 38.18 -71.62
C MET A 71 39.33 39.00 -70.75
N LEU A 72 39.03 40.25 -71.12
CA LEU A 72 38.05 41.07 -70.39
C LEU A 72 36.65 40.47 -70.45
N GLN A 73 36.28 39.84 -71.57
CA GLN A 73 35.00 39.16 -71.71
C GLN A 73 34.92 37.91 -70.83
N GLU A 74 35.98 37.11 -70.78
CA GLU A 74 36.07 35.93 -69.90
C GLU A 74 36.00 36.33 -68.43
N VAL A 75 36.76 37.34 -68.02
CA VAL A 75 36.73 37.89 -66.66
C VAL A 75 35.34 38.40 -66.29
N ARG A 76 34.66 39.12 -67.20
CA ARG A 76 33.27 39.56 -66.97
C ARG A 76 32.31 38.39 -66.84
N SER A 77 32.46 37.36 -67.67
CA SER A 77 31.62 36.16 -67.60
C SER A 77 31.81 35.44 -66.27
N ALA A 78 33.06 35.23 -65.85
CA ALA A 78 33.40 34.60 -64.57
C ALA A 78 32.82 35.38 -63.38
N TYR A 79 32.97 36.72 -63.36
CA TYR A 79 32.37 37.55 -62.33
C TYR A 79 30.83 37.49 -62.32
N GLN A 80 30.19 37.42 -63.49
CA GLN A 80 28.74 37.27 -63.56
C GLN A 80 28.27 35.92 -63.01
N ASP A 81 29.02 34.85 -63.24
CA ASP A 81 28.68 33.52 -62.73
C ASP A 81 28.93 33.42 -61.22
N GLU A 82 30.03 33.97 -60.70
CA GLU A 82 30.26 34.09 -59.26
C GLU A 82 29.16 34.92 -58.58
N LEU A 83 28.71 36.03 -59.18
CA LEU A 83 27.60 36.82 -58.63
C LEU A 83 26.30 36.01 -58.56
N LYS A 84 25.97 35.19 -59.57
CA LYS A 84 24.81 34.29 -59.54
C LYS A 84 24.93 33.23 -58.45
N GLU A 85 26.12 32.67 -58.26
CA GLU A 85 26.38 31.69 -57.20
C GLU A 85 26.22 32.33 -55.81
N VAL A 86 26.80 33.51 -55.59
CA VAL A 86 26.65 34.27 -54.34
C VAL A 86 25.18 34.62 -54.08
N HIS A 87 24.42 34.98 -55.11
CA HIS A 87 22.97 35.20 -54.98
C HIS A 87 22.23 33.93 -54.56
N THR A 88 22.59 32.77 -55.14
CA THR A 88 21.99 31.48 -54.80
C THR A 88 22.28 31.09 -53.36
N ILE A 89 23.53 31.22 -52.90
CA ILE A 89 23.93 30.94 -51.52
C ILE A 89 23.17 31.87 -50.55
N ARG A 90 23.08 33.16 -50.86
CA ARG A 90 22.34 34.12 -50.03
C ARG A 90 20.85 33.77 -49.93
N ALA A 91 20.24 33.31 -51.02
CA ALA A 91 18.86 32.83 -51.00
C ALA A 91 18.70 31.61 -50.09
N VAL A 92 19.56 30.60 -50.21
CA VAL A 92 19.54 29.39 -49.35
C VAL A 92 19.73 29.73 -47.88
N VAL A 93 20.68 30.62 -47.55
CA VAL A 93 20.89 31.07 -46.16
C VAL A 93 19.68 31.81 -45.61
N THR A 94 19.06 32.68 -46.41
CA THR A 94 17.85 33.43 -46.02
C THR A 94 16.68 32.49 -45.78
N ASP A 95 16.49 31.50 -46.65
CA ASP A 95 15.47 30.46 -46.51
C ASP A 95 15.71 29.62 -45.26
N PHE A 96 16.96 29.19 -45.02
CA PHE A 96 17.34 28.43 -43.84
C PHE A 96 17.05 29.22 -42.55
N MET A 97 17.47 30.49 -42.48
CA MET A 97 17.19 31.35 -41.32
C MET A 97 15.69 31.53 -41.08
N THR A 98 14.89 31.60 -42.15
CA THR A 98 13.43 31.73 -42.04
C THR A 98 12.80 30.44 -41.50
N ARG A 99 13.24 29.27 -41.98
CA ARG A 99 12.79 27.96 -41.48
C ARG A 99 13.18 27.75 -40.02
N GLU A 100 14.43 28.01 -39.66
CA GLU A 100 14.91 27.93 -38.27
C GLU A 100 14.10 28.84 -37.34
N LYS A 101 13.79 30.07 -37.78
CA LYS A 101 12.96 30.98 -37.00
C LYS A 101 11.53 30.42 -36.82
N GLN A 102 10.95 29.86 -37.88
CA GLN A 102 9.62 29.27 -37.83
C GLN A 102 9.59 28.03 -36.93
N ASP A 103 10.58 27.14 -37.04
CA ASP A 103 10.65 25.92 -36.24
C ASP A 103 10.92 26.24 -34.77
N ARG A 104 11.76 27.25 -34.48
CA ARG A 104 11.92 27.77 -33.12
C ARG A 104 10.59 28.26 -32.54
N THR A 105 9.84 29.08 -33.27
CA THR A 105 8.52 29.56 -32.78
C THR A 105 7.54 28.42 -32.56
N ARG A 106 7.52 27.40 -33.42
CA ARG A 106 6.66 26.21 -33.26
C ARG A 106 7.01 25.42 -32.00
N ILE A 107 8.30 25.26 -31.71
CA ILE A 107 8.75 24.55 -30.51
C ILE A 107 8.40 25.36 -29.25
N GLU A 108 8.59 26.68 -29.27
CA GLU A 108 8.21 27.58 -28.18
C GLU A 108 6.69 27.51 -27.91
N ASP A 109 5.86 27.53 -28.95
CA ASP A 109 4.40 27.40 -28.84
C ASP A 109 3.99 26.03 -28.29
N SER A 110 4.59 24.94 -28.80
CA SER A 110 4.32 23.58 -28.31
C SER A 110 4.74 23.40 -26.86
N LEU A 111 5.86 24.00 -26.44
CA LEU A 111 6.34 23.95 -25.06
C LEU A 111 5.38 24.71 -24.14
N CYS A 112 4.93 25.90 -24.54
CA CYS A 112 3.95 26.70 -23.81
C CYS A 112 2.63 25.92 -23.65
N GLN A 113 2.14 25.30 -24.72
CA GLN A 113 0.93 24.47 -24.67
C GLN A 113 1.08 23.27 -23.73
N SER A 114 2.21 22.57 -23.81
CA SER A 114 2.51 21.44 -22.92
C SER A 114 2.62 21.87 -21.45
N GLN A 115 3.17 23.05 -21.19
CA GLN A 115 3.25 23.61 -19.85
C GLN A 115 1.85 23.89 -19.28
N VAL A 116 0.99 24.57 -20.04
CA VAL A 116 -0.39 24.86 -19.62
C VAL A 116 -1.18 23.57 -19.35
N GLN A 117 -1.04 22.55 -20.21
CA GLN A 117 -1.69 21.25 -20.00
C GLN A 117 -1.19 20.56 -18.73
N THR A 118 0.12 20.63 -18.45
CA THR A 118 0.71 20.04 -17.25
C THR A 118 0.23 20.77 -15.99
N GLU A 119 0.16 22.10 -16.02
CA GLU A 119 -0.37 22.91 -14.91
C GLU A 119 -1.85 22.59 -14.63
N GLN A 120 -2.67 22.44 -15.67
CA GLN A 120 -4.07 22.03 -15.53
C GLN A 120 -4.20 20.63 -14.91
N LEU A 121 -3.39 19.67 -15.36
CA LEU A 121 -3.38 18.31 -14.81
C LEU A 121 -2.96 18.32 -13.33
N VAL A 122 -1.95 19.10 -12.97
CA VAL A 122 -1.49 19.24 -11.58
C VAL A 122 -2.58 19.86 -10.71
N GLN A 123 -3.26 20.90 -11.19
CA GLN A 123 -4.40 21.49 -10.47
C GLN A 123 -5.53 20.48 -10.26
N GLN A 124 -5.90 19.73 -11.31
CA GLN A 124 -6.93 18.69 -11.21
C GLN A 124 -6.55 17.61 -10.18
N VAL A 125 -5.33 17.07 -10.26
CA VAL A 125 -4.85 16.05 -9.31
C VAL A 125 -4.85 16.59 -7.89
N THR A 126 -4.48 17.85 -7.69
CA THR A 126 -4.50 18.50 -6.37
C THR A 126 -5.93 18.56 -5.81
N MET A 127 -6.91 18.96 -6.63
CA MET A 127 -8.32 18.98 -6.25
C MET A 127 -8.86 17.56 -5.92
N GLU A 128 -8.49 16.56 -6.70
CA GLU A 128 -8.89 15.16 -6.46
C GLU A 128 -8.30 14.62 -5.15
N VAL A 129 -7.03 14.92 -4.85
CA VAL A 129 -6.39 14.55 -3.59
C VAL A 129 -7.07 15.23 -2.39
N GLU A 130 -7.46 16.49 -2.52
CA GLU A 130 -8.22 17.21 -1.49
C GLU A 130 -9.62 16.64 -1.27
N GLU A 131 -10.34 16.27 -2.33
CA GLU A 131 -11.66 15.62 -2.21
C GLU A 131 -11.54 14.26 -1.54
N VAL A 132 -10.56 13.43 -1.94
CA VAL A 132 -10.29 12.14 -1.27
C VAL A 132 -9.95 12.36 0.21
N GLY A 133 -9.18 13.40 0.53
CA GLY A 133 -8.88 13.79 1.90
C GLY A 133 -10.14 14.16 2.69
N ARG A 134 -11.06 14.93 2.09
CA ARG A 134 -12.36 15.27 2.69
C ARG A 134 -13.24 14.04 2.88
N GLN A 135 -13.33 13.16 1.88
CA GLN A 135 -14.09 11.91 1.97
C GLN A 135 -13.59 11.01 3.10
N ARG A 136 -12.28 10.77 3.19
CA ARG A 136 -11.69 9.95 4.27
C ARG A 136 -12.00 10.48 5.67
N ARG A 137 -12.06 11.81 5.85
CA ARG A 137 -12.46 12.41 7.13
C ARG A 137 -13.93 12.13 7.46
N ARG A 138 -14.83 12.23 6.46
CA ARG A 138 -16.26 11.87 6.63
C ARG A 138 -16.41 10.39 6.99
N ASP A 139 -15.72 9.50 6.29
CA ASP A 139 -15.78 8.05 6.51
C ASP A 139 -15.25 7.69 7.90
N ARG A 140 -14.15 8.31 8.35
CA ARG A 140 -13.61 8.14 9.70
C ARG A 140 -14.60 8.58 10.76
N ASN A 141 -15.19 9.76 10.63
CA ASN A 141 -16.18 10.25 11.59
C ASN A 141 -17.42 9.34 11.63
N THR A 142 -17.85 8.83 10.49
CA THR A 142 -18.98 7.88 10.39
C THR A 142 -18.66 6.58 11.13
N SER A 143 -17.48 6.00 10.85
CA SER A 143 -17.01 4.78 11.51
C SER A 143 -16.86 4.97 13.02
N GLU A 144 -16.37 6.13 13.48
CA GLU A 144 -16.25 6.44 14.91
C GLU A 144 -17.61 6.51 15.61
N VAL A 145 -18.66 6.98 14.93
CA VAL A 145 -20.03 6.98 15.46
C VAL A 145 -20.57 5.55 15.54
N GLU A 146 -20.39 4.74 14.51
CA GLU A 146 -20.81 3.32 14.51
C GLU A 146 -20.13 2.52 15.61
N ILE A 147 -18.82 2.72 15.82
CA ILE A 147 -18.06 2.06 16.89
C ILE A 147 -18.64 2.42 18.26
N LYS A 148 -18.97 3.69 18.51
CA LYS A 148 -19.58 4.11 19.79
C LYS A 148 -20.97 3.51 19.99
N GLN A 149 -21.76 3.40 18.93
CA GLN A 149 -23.08 2.75 19.00
C GLN A 149 -22.95 1.25 19.32
N LEU A 150 -21.98 0.56 18.68
CA LEU A 150 -21.70 -0.85 18.96
C LEU A 150 -21.19 -1.06 20.39
N GLN A 151 -20.35 -0.17 20.90
CA GLN A 151 -19.88 -0.20 22.29
C GLN A 151 -21.04 -0.09 23.28
N HIS A 152 -21.93 0.88 23.10
CA HIS A 152 -23.11 1.04 23.96
C HIS A 152 -24.07 -0.17 23.86
N ALA A 153 -24.25 -0.74 22.67
CA ALA A 153 -25.04 -1.96 22.51
C ALA A 153 -24.41 -3.15 23.25
N LEU A 154 -23.08 -3.27 23.23
CA LEU A 154 -22.35 -4.31 23.94
C LEU A 154 -22.45 -4.14 25.46
N GLU A 155 -22.32 -2.92 25.98
CA GLU A 155 -22.50 -2.59 27.40
C GLU A 155 -23.91 -2.97 27.88
N ASN A 156 -24.95 -2.68 27.09
CA ASN A 156 -26.32 -3.07 27.41
C ASN A 156 -26.51 -4.60 27.44
N VAL A 157 -25.94 -5.31 26.46
CA VAL A 157 -25.99 -6.79 26.42
C VAL A 157 -25.26 -7.37 27.63
N GLN A 158 -24.10 -6.83 27.98
CA GLN A 158 -23.36 -7.26 29.17
C GLN A 158 -24.19 -7.05 30.44
N GLY A 159 -24.80 -5.88 30.62
CA GLY A 159 -25.68 -5.61 31.77
C GLY A 159 -26.86 -6.59 31.85
N SER A 160 -27.52 -6.88 30.71
CA SER A 160 -28.59 -7.89 30.68
C SER A 160 -28.09 -9.31 31.00
N SER A 161 -26.88 -9.65 30.58
CA SER A 161 -26.27 -10.95 30.86
C SER A 161 -25.92 -11.09 32.35
N GLU A 162 -25.45 -10.03 32.99
CA GLU A 162 -25.18 -10.00 34.44
C GLU A 162 -26.48 -10.16 35.24
N GLU A 163 -27.57 -9.52 34.82
CA GLU A 163 -28.90 -9.68 35.42
C GLU A 163 -29.41 -11.12 35.29
N VAL A 164 -29.30 -11.72 34.10
CA VAL A 164 -29.67 -13.13 33.88
C VAL A 164 -28.81 -14.05 34.74
N ALA A 165 -27.50 -13.84 34.82
CA ALA A 165 -26.62 -14.64 35.68
C ALA A 165 -27.04 -14.57 37.15
N SER A 166 -27.32 -13.37 37.66
CA SER A 166 -27.84 -13.16 39.02
C SER A 166 -29.17 -13.88 39.27
N SER A 167 -30.09 -13.82 38.30
CA SER A 167 -31.37 -14.54 38.37
C SER A 167 -31.19 -16.07 38.42
N LEU A 168 -30.23 -16.61 37.67
CA LEU A 168 -29.92 -18.05 37.66
C LEU A 168 -29.28 -18.51 38.98
N GLU A 169 -28.37 -17.71 39.54
CA GLU A 169 -27.79 -17.97 40.87
C GLU A 169 -28.88 -18.01 41.96
N HIS A 170 -29.81 -17.06 41.90
CA HIS A 170 -30.95 -17.02 42.81
C HIS A 170 -31.85 -18.26 42.69
N LEU A 171 -32.26 -18.61 41.46
CA LEU A 171 -33.07 -19.81 41.20
C LEU A 171 -32.37 -21.09 41.68
N SER A 172 -31.05 -21.19 41.49
CA SER A 172 -30.25 -22.30 42.02
C SER A 172 -30.37 -22.43 43.54
N GLY A 173 -30.36 -21.32 44.28
CA GLY A 173 -30.58 -21.28 45.72
C GLY A 173 -31.98 -21.75 46.15
N VAL A 174 -33.02 -21.33 45.41
CA VAL A 174 -34.41 -21.78 45.65
C VAL A 174 -34.54 -23.28 45.40
N ILE A 175 -34.03 -23.78 44.28
CA ILE A 175 -34.04 -25.21 43.93
C ILE A 175 -33.32 -26.03 45.00
N TRP A 176 -32.16 -25.56 45.47
CA TRP A 176 -31.43 -26.22 46.56
C TRP A 176 -32.28 -26.37 47.82
N THR A 177 -33.01 -25.33 48.22
CA THR A 177 -33.87 -25.33 49.41
C THR A 177 -35.04 -26.32 49.25
N ILE A 178 -35.67 -26.35 48.07
CA ILE A 178 -36.73 -27.32 47.74
C ILE A 178 -36.19 -28.75 47.80
N VAL A 179 -35.00 -29.01 47.26
CA VAL A 179 -34.36 -30.33 47.33
C VAL A 179 -34.14 -30.75 48.79
N GLN A 180 -33.73 -29.84 49.69
CA GLN A 180 -33.60 -30.19 51.12
C GLN A 180 -34.96 -30.50 51.78
N CYS A 181 -36.01 -29.77 51.41
CA CYS A 181 -37.38 -30.07 51.85
C CYS A 181 -37.82 -31.48 51.43
N GLU A 182 -37.62 -31.84 50.16
CA GLU A 182 -37.99 -33.17 49.64
C GLU A 182 -37.18 -34.31 50.28
N ARG A 183 -35.89 -34.06 50.58
CA ARG A 183 -35.09 -35.03 51.35
C ARG A 183 -35.62 -35.25 52.75
N ALA A 184 -36.08 -34.19 53.43
CA ALA A 184 -36.69 -34.30 54.75
C ALA A 184 -38.03 -35.05 54.70
N ALA A 185 -38.86 -34.77 53.69
CA ALA A 185 -40.12 -35.48 53.46
C ALA A 185 -39.88 -36.97 53.19
N SER A 186 -38.94 -37.31 52.32
CA SER A 186 -38.58 -38.70 52.01
C SER A 186 -38.09 -39.46 53.25
N ALA A 187 -37.33 -38.81 54.14
CA ALA A 187 -36.87 -39.42 55.39
C ALA A 187 -38.03 -39.71 56.37
N LEU A 188 -39.03 -38.82 56.42
CA LEU A 188 -40.25 -39.03 57.22
C LEU A 188 -41.06 -40.23 56.69
N ASP A 189 -41.25 -40.31 55.38
CA ASP A 189 -42.01 -41.40 54.74
C ASP A 189 -41.29 -42.76 54.91
N GLN A 190 -39.96 -42.77 54.81
CA GLN A 190 -39.17 -43.98 55.05
C GLN A 190 -39.32 -44.47 56.49
N GLN A 191 -39.23 -43.56 57.48
CA GLN A 191 -39.42 -43.91 58.89
C GLN A 191 -40.85 -44.42 59.16
N ASP A 192 -41.87 -43.84 58.51
CA ASP A 192 -43.25 -44.32 58.63
C ASP A 192 -43.42 -45.74 58.13
N ASN A 193 -42.80 -46.08 57.01
CA ASN A 193 -42.81 -47.43 56.48
C ASN A 193 -42.09 -48.40 57.42
N ASP A 194 -40.94 -48.00 57.98
CA ASP A 194 -40.18 -48.81 58.93
C ASP A 194 -40.99 -49.06 60.22
N ASP A 195 -41.65 -48.04 60.77
CA ASP A 195 -42.45 -48.16 61.97
C ASP A 195 -43.75 -48.95 61.73
N ARG A 196 -44.41 -48.77 60.59
CA ARG A 196 -45.55 -49.61 60.18
C ARG A 196 -45.13 -51.08 60.00
N GLY A 197 -43.93 -51.33 59.48
CA GLY A 197 -43.36 -52.67 59.38
C GLY A 197 -43.17 -53.34 60.74
N LYS A 198 -42.85 -52.57 61.80
CA LYS A 198 -42.76 -53.07 63.19
C LYS A 198 -44.13 -53.28 63.84
N VAL A 199 -45.12 -52.45 63.49
CA VAL A 199 -46.51 -52.52 64.00
C VAL A 199 -47.35 -53.57 63.27
N ALA A 200 -46.83 -54.17 62.19
CA ALA A 200 -47.48 -55.27 61.49
C ALA A 200 -47.78 -56.42 62.45
N LEU A 201 -48.99 -56.35 63.01
CA LEU A 201 -49.62 -57.37 63.82
C LEU A 201 -49.56 -58.64 62.96
N MET A 202 -48.75 -59.60 63.40
CA MET A 202 -48.80 -61.00 63.00
C MET A 202 -50.25 -61.38 62.67
N GLY A 203 -50.60 -61.29 61.40
CA GLY A 203 -51.96 -61.44 60.92
C GLY A 203 -51.85 -62.27 59.67
N TYR A 204 -51.92 -63.58 59.87
CA TYR A 204 -51.73 -64.64 58.88
C TYR A 204 -50.29 -64.81 58.38
N LYS A 205 -49.49 -65.52 59.17
CA LYS A 205 -48.57 -66.50 58.59
C LYS A 205 -49.47 -67.51 57.86
N ALA A 206 -49.70 -67.29 56.56
CA ALA A 206 -50.37 -68.29 55.74
C ALA A 206 -49.59 -69.60 55.92
N GLU A 207 -50.23 -70.61 56.48
CA GLU A 207 -49.66 -71.95 56.63
C GLU A 207 -49.49 -72.55 55.22
N GLY A 208 -48.42 -72.18 54.50
CA GLY A 208 -48.26 -72.62 53.12
C GLY A 208 -47.16 -71.91 52.35
N GLY A 209 -45.91 -71.98 52.82
CA GLY A 209 -44.77 -71.46 52.06
C GLY A 209 -43.45 -71.80 52.72
N LYS A 210 -42.93 -73.01 52.47
CA LYS A 210 -41.58 -73.41 52.84
C LYS A 210 -40.59 -72.80 51.84
N ASP A 211 -40.10 -71.58 52.06
CA ASP A 211 -38.87 -71.15 51.40
C ASP A 211 -37.91 -70.37 52.32
N LYS A 212 -36.86 -71.13 52.64
CA LYS A 212 -35.48 -70.86 53.06
C LYS A 212 -35.03 -69.42 53.39
N ALA A 213 -34.54 -69.32 54.64
CA ALA A 213 -33.30 -68.67 55.07
C ALA A 213 -33.12 -67.16 54.80
N ALA A 214 -33.61 -66.34 55.72
CA ALA A 214 -33.00 -65.05 56.06
C ALA A 214 -32.82 -64.93 57.58
N ALA A 215 -31.72 -64.31 57.97
CA ALA A 215 -31.04 -64.47 59.25
C ALA A 215 -31.85 -64.06 60.48
N LYS A 216 -31.68 -64.89 61.51
CA LYS A 216 -32.31 -64.87 62.84
C LYS A 216 -31.77 -63.71 63.68
N MET A 217 -32.44 -62.56 63.66
CA MET A 217 -32.41 -61.65 64.82
C MET A 217 -33.43 -62.18 65.85
N PRO A 218 -33.06 -62.33 67.13
CA PRO A 218 -33.99 -62.76 68.16
C PRO A 218 -34.97 -61.63 68.48
N ALA A 219 -36.07 -61.54 67.73
CA ALA A 219 -37.23 -60.76 68.15
C ALA A 219 -37.76 -61.39 69.43
N ALA A 220 -37.53 -60.75 70.58
CA ALA A 220 -38.16 -61.12 71.83
C ALA A 220 -39.68 -61.13 71.60
N PRO A 221 -40.43 -62.16 72.04
CA PRO A 221 -41.87 -62.20 71.88
C PRO A 221 -42.49 -61.04 72.65
N ILE A 222 -42.91 -60.00 71.91
CA ILE A 222 -43.63 -58.85 72.45
C ILE A 222 -45.05 -59.34 72.78
N MET A 223 -45.21 -59.76 74.03
CA MET A 223 -46.47 -60.08 74.72
C MET A 223 -47.28 -61.26 74.16
N SER A 224 -47.13 -62.45 74.76
CA SER A 224 -48.12 -63.52 74.62
C SER A 224 -49.26 -63.32 75.63
N VAL A 225 -50.49 -63.14 75.16
CA VAL A 225 -51.68 -63.17 76.01
C VAL A 225 -51.94 -64.62 76.43
N ASP A 226 -51.85 -64.93 77.73
CA ASP A 226 -52.14 -66.26 78.24
C ASP A 226 -53.61 -66.63 77.95
N GLN A 227 -53.81 -67.74 77.25
CA GLN A 227 -55.12 -68.25 76.86
C GLN A 227 -56.05 -68.52 78.06
N ARG A 228 -55.48 -68.70 79.25
CA ARG A 228 -56.25 -68.80 80.50
C ARG A 228 -56.91 -67.48 80.90
N CYS A 229 -56.29 -66.33 80.59
CA CYS A 229 -56.86 -65.01 80.90
C CYS A 229 -58.04 -64.63 79.98
N LEU A 230 -58.11 -65.21 78.77
CA LEU A 230 -59.25 -65.01 77.85
C LEU A 230 -60.51 -65.76 78.30
N SER A 231 -60.35 -66.85 79.07
CA SER A 231 -61.46 -67.72 79.49
C SER A 231 -62.18 -67.21 80.75
N CYS A 232 -61.50 -66.43 81.61
CA CYS A 232 -62.08 -65.97 82.88
C CYS A 232 -62.92 -64.67 82.78
N SER A 233 -62.79 -63.87 81.73
CA SER A 233 -63.46 -62.54 81.66
C SER A 233 -64.79 -62.53 80.90
N GLY A 234 -65.14 -63.60 80.19
CA GLY A 234 -66.34 -63.66 79.31
C GLY A 234 -66.35 -62.62 78.18
N LYS A 235 -65.31 -61.79 78.04
CA LYS A 235 -65.20 -60.67 77.10
C LYS A 235 -63.94 -60.77 76.24
N ALA A 236 -63.59 -61.97 75.79
CA ALA A 236 -62.42 -62.20 74.93
C ALA A 236 -62.38 -61.23 73.73
N ASN A 237 -63.52 -60.96 73.10
CA ASN A 237 -63.64 -60.00 72.00
C ASN A 237 -63.32 -58.56 72.41
N THR A 238 -63.67 -58.13 73.63
CA THR A 238 -63.35 -56.79 74.13
C THR A 238 -61.87 -56.66 74.47
N VAL A 239 -61.25 -57.72 75.02
CA VAL A 239 -59.81 -57.74 75.30
C VAL A 239 -59.01 -57.78 74.00
N LEU A 240 -59.43 -58.56 73.01
CA LEU A 240 -58.83 -58.57 71.67
C LEU A 240 -59.05 -57.25 70.94
N ALA A 241 -60.22 -56.62 71.06
CA ALA A 241 -60.47 -55.29 70.50
C ALA A 241 -59.62 -54.22 71.21
N GLY A 242 -59.53 -54.26 72.54
CA GLY A 242 -58.68 -53.37 73.33
C GLY A 242 -57.19 -53.56 73.03
N PHE A 243 -56.74 -54.81 72.87
CA PHE A 243 -55.37 -55.14 72.47
C PHE A 243 -55.10 -54.72 71.03
N LYS A 244 -56.05 -54.92 70.11
CA LYS A 244 -55.96 -54.40 68.73
C LYS A 244 -55.88 -52.88 68.74
N MET A 245 -56.70 -52.20 69.53
CA MET A 245 -56.66 -50.73 69.67
C MET A 245 -55.38 -50.24 70.35
N ALA A 246 -54.80 -51.00 71.29
CA ALA A 246 -53.54 -50.68 71.95
C ALA A 246 -52.32 -50.95 71.04
N CYS A 247 -52.32 -52.04 70.27
CA CYS A 247 -51.32 -52.31 69.23
C CYS A 247 -51.48 -51.39 68.01
N LEU A 248 -52.62 -50.69 67.87
CA LEU A 248 -52.83 -49.61 66.92
C LEU A 248 -52.34 -48.24 67.44
N GLN A 249 -51.80 -48.15 68.67
CA GLN A 249 -51.11 -46.95 69.11
C GLN A 249 -49.77 -46.83 68.38
N TYR A 250 -49.83 -46.26 67.18
CA TYR A 250 -48.67 -45.88 66.41
C TYR A 250 -47.89 -44.81 67.21
N THR A 251 -46.76 -45.22 67.79
CA THR A 251 -45.79 -44.32 68.40
C THR A 251 -44.68 -44.09 67.38
N PRO A 252 -44.63 -42.95 66.68
CA PRO A 252 -43.59 -42.70 65.69
C PRO A 252 -42.21 -42.74 66.33
N GLY A 253 -41.29 -43.47 65.71
CA GLY A 253 -39.89 -43.51 66.09
C GLY A 253 -39.13 -42.24 65.68
N PRO A 254 -37.91 -42.04 66.20
CA PRO A 254 -37.04 -40.96 65.75
C PRO A 254 -36.62 -41.17 64.29
N VAL A 255 -36.58 -40.09 63.50
CA VAL A 255 -36.25 -40.11 62.07
C VAL A 255 -34.76 -39.87 61.89
N HIS A 256 -34.08 -40.72 61.12
CA HIS A 256 -32.68 -40.52 60.77
C HIS A 256 -32.55 -39.61 59.54
N PHE A 257 -32.04 -38.39 59.71
CA PHE A 257 -31.89 -37.40 58.66
C PHE A 257 -30.53 -36.68 58.78
N ALA A 258 -29.83 -36.49 57.66
CA ALA A 258 -28.53 -35.79 57.62
C ALA A 258 -27.51 -36.26 58.68
N ARG A 259 -27.43 -37.59 58.94
CA ARG A 259 -26.57 -38.23 59.95
C ARG A 259 -26.89 -37.89 61.41
N LYS A 260 -28.08 -37.34 61.69
CA LYS A 260 -28.59 -37.05 63.03
C LYS A 260 -30.00 -37.68 63.18
N PHE A 261 -30.41 -37.92 64.42
CA PHE A 261 -31.78 -38.37 64.73
C PHE A 261 -32.62 -37.17 65.15
N TYR A 262 -33.81 -37.05 64.57
CA TYR A 262 -34.73 -35.96 64.83
C TYR A 262 -36.08 -36.50 65.32
N ASN A 263 -36.78 -35.72 66.14
CA ASN A 263 -38.19 -36.01 66.36
C ASN A 263 -38.96 -35.68 65.09
N ARG A 264 -40.03 -36.44 64.84
CA ARG A 264 -40.91 -36.25 63.69
C ARG A 264 -41.41 -34.81 63.55
N ASN A 265 -41.90 -34.24 64.66
CA ASN A 265 -42.45 -32.88 64.68
C ASN A 265 -41.39 -31.83 64.33
N ASP A 266 -40.17 -31.97 64.86
CA ASP A 266 -39.06 -31.06 64.57
C ASP A 266 -38.71 -31.05 63.08
N LEU A 267 -38.78 -32.22 62.43
CA LEU A 267 -38.47 -32.37 61.01
C LEU A 267 -39.61 -31.87 60.10
N LEU A 268 -40.87 -32.00 60.55
CA LEU A 268 -42.03 -31.38 59.90
C LEU A 268 -41.98 -29.85 59.99
N ASP A 269 -41.62 -29.31 61.16
CA ASP A 269 -41.43 -27.87 61.34
C ASP A 269 -40.27 -27.35 60.49
N LEU A 270 -39.17 -28.11 60.41
CA LEU A 270 -38.05 -27.78 59.53
C LEU A 270 -38.48 -27.76 58.06
N ARG A 271 -39.25 -28.76 57.62
CA ARG A 271 -39.80 -28.80 56.26
C ARG A 271 -40.67 -27.57 55.98
N GLY A 272 -41.56 -27.21 56.91
CA GLY A 272 -42.38 -26.01 56.81
C GLY A 272 -41.54 -24.73 56.67
N LYS A 273 -40.49 -24.60 57.48
CA LYS A 273 -39.55 -23.47 57.41
C LYS A 273 -38.81 -23.41 56.08
N LEU A 274 -38.32 -24.54 55.55
CA LEU A 274 -37.64 -24.59 54.27
C LEU A 274 -38.56 -24.22 53.10
N LEU A 275 -39.82 -24.67 53.14
CA LEU A 275 -40.81 -24.30 52.12
C LEU A 275 -41.16 -22.82 52.16
N LEU A 276 -41.39 -22.27 53.36
CA LEU A 276 -41.62 -20.83 53.53
C LEU A 276 -40.40 -20.03 53.05
N GLN A 277 -39.18 -20.43 53.42
CA GLN A 277 -37.96 -19.79 52.97
C GLN A 277 -37.79 -19.84 51.44
N ALA A 278 -38.08 -20.98 50.80
CA ALA A 278 -38.03 -21.10 49.35
C ALA A 278 -39.08 -20.21 48.67
N HIS A 279 -40.28 -20.14 49.24
CA HIS A 279 -41.36 -19.28 48.76
C HIS A 279 -41.01 -17.79 48.89
N ASP A 280 -40.55 -17.37 50.06
CA ASP A 280 -40.14 -16.00 50.34
C ASP A 280 -38.95 -15.60 49.46
N SER A 281 -37.98 -16.50 49.26
CA SER A 281 -36.85 -16.27 48.35
C SER A 281 -37.35 -16.05 46.91
N LEU A 282 -38.24 -16.93 46.43
CA LEU A 282 -38.81 -16.83 45.09
C LEU A 282 -39.62 -15.53 44.88
N GLN A 283 -40.34 -15.06 45.89
CA GLN A 283 -41.14 -13.83 45.80
C GLN A 283 -40.30 -12.55 45.88
N ASN A 284 -39.27 -12.53 46.74
CA ASN A 284 -38.50 -11.32 47.01
C ASN A 284 -37.33 -11.11 46.03
N GLY A 285 -37.05 -12.08 45.16
CA GLY A 285 -36.00 -11.98 44.14
C GLY A 285 -34.59 -12.24 44.70
N PRO A 286 -33.53 -11.90 43.94
CA PRO A 286 -32.14 -12.22 44.28
C PRO A 286 -31.65 -11.50 45.55
N VAL A 287 -31.94 -12.10 46.70
CA VAL A 287 -31.24 -11.84 47.97
C VAL A 287 -29.97 -12.68 48.01
N SER A 288 -28.87 -12.08 48.48
CA SER A 288 -27.58 -12.78 48.64
C SER A 288 -27.74 -14.01 49.53
N PHE A 289 -27.80 -15.18 48.91
CA PHE A 289 -28.00 -16.44 49.60
C PHE A 289 -26.66 -16.91 50.16
N HIS A 290 -26.45 -16.76 51.46
CA HIS A 290 -25.42 -17.53 52.11
C HIS A 290 -25.93 -18.96 52.22
N LYS A 291 -25.22 -19.91 51.59
CA LYS A 291 -25.39 -21.35 51.81
C LYS A 291 -24.92 -21.68 53.22
N THR A 292 -25.68 -21.22 54.21
CA THR A 292 -25.54 -21.70 55.58
C THR A 292 -26.09 -23.11 55.56
N ASP A 293 -25.18 -24.08 55.68
CA ASP A 293 -25.57 -25.46 55.89
C ASP A 293 -26.34 -25.52 57.21
N TYR A 294 -27.68 -25.46 57.14
CA TYR A 294 -28.60 -25.55 58.29
C TYR A 294 -28.37 -26.81 59.15
N PHE A 295 -27.58 -27.76 58.63
CA PHE A 295 -27.25 -29.04 59.24
C PHE A 295 -25.86 -29.09 59.89
N GLU A 296 -24.99 -28.11 59.60
CA GLU A 296 -23.67 -27.93 60.24
C GLU A 296 -23.75 -27.11 61.53
N SER A 297 -24.87 -27.19 62.26
CA SER A 297 -24.85 -26.89 63.69
C SER A 297 -23.91 -27.90 64.37
N LYS A 298 -22.65 -27.51 64.47
CA LYS A 298 -21.61 -28.13 65.28
C LYS A 298 -22.16 -28.12 66.71
N PRO A 299 -22.33 -29.28 67.38
CA PRO A 299 -22.84 -29.31 68.74
C PRO A 299 -21.92 -28.41 69.61
N ALA A 300 -22.52 -27.44 70.28
CA ALA A 300 -21.82 -26.53 71.17
C ALA A 300 -21.24 -27.34 72.34
N GLY A 301 -19.96 -27.69 72.26
CA GLY A 301 -19.26 -28.39 73.33
C GLY A 301 -18.20 -29.33 72.81
N ILE A 302 -17.05 -28.78 72.45
CA ILE A 302 -15.68 -29.26 72.74
C ILE A 302 -14.75 -28.16 72.19
N PRO A 303 -13.93 -27.49 73.03
CA PRO A 303 -12.88 -26.58 72.57
C PRO A 303 -11.77 -27.40 71.91
N SER A 304 -11.94 -27.71 70.63
CA SER A 304 -10.88 -28.32 69.82
C SER A 304 -9.96 -27.22 69.34
N GLY A 305 -8.78 -27.15 69.95
CA GLY A 305 -7.68 -26.31 69.49
C GLY A 305 -7.17 -26.71 68.11
N GLY A 306 -6.40 -25.79 67.52
CA GLY A 306 -5.58 -26.04 66.33
C GLY A 306 -6.22 -25.62 65.01
N ASN A 307 -6.17 -24.32 64.69
CA ASN A 307 -6.39 -23.82 63.34
C ASN A 307 -5.30 -24.34 62.40
N VAL A 308 -5.70 -25.17 61.42
CA VAL A 308 -4.83 -25.60 60.30
C VAL A 308 -5.13 -24.79 59.02
N ALA A 309 -5.85 -23.67 59.15
CA ALA A 309 -6.30 -22.83 58.03
C ALA A 309 -5.25 -21.80 57.54
N ASP A 310 -4.05 -21.76 58.14
CA ASP A 310 -3.01 -20.77 57.81
C ASP A 310 -1.99 -21.23 56.74
N LEU A 311 -2.22 -22.37 56.06
CA LEU A 311 -1.25 -22.92 55.09
C LEU A 311 -1.67 -22.84 53.61
N LEU A 312 -2.79 -22.18 53.29
CA LEU A 312 -3.25 -22.02 51.89
C LEU A 312 -3.31 -20.55 51.41
N ALA A 313 -2.71 -19.62 52.15
CA ALA A 313 -2.55 -18.22 51.75
C ALA A 313 -1.26 -17.91 50.98
N ALA A 314 -0.50 -18.91 50.50
CA ALA A 314 0.82 -18.74 49.88
C ALA A 314 0.89 -19.06 48.37
N ALA A 315 -0.22 -18.98 47.64
CA ALA A 315 -0.23 -19.13 46.18
C ALA A 315 -0.95 -17.97 45.47
N LYS A 316 -0.57 -16.73 45.79
CA LYS A 316 -0.74 -15.58 44.88
C LYS A 316 0.60 -15.32 44.20
N SER A 317 0.80 -15.96 43.05
CA SER A 317 1.81 -15.57 42.08
C SER A 317 1.57 -14.11 41.66
N PRO A 318 2.58 -13.23 41.71
CA PRO A 318 2.47 -11.89 41.15
C PRO A 318 2.39 -12.01 39.63
N SER A 319 1.26 -11.60 39.05
CA SER A 319 1.16 -11.31 37.62
C SER A 319 2.26 -10.32 37.26
N PRO A 320 3.03 -10.53 36.17
CA PRO A 320 3.99 -9.55 35.71
C PRO A 320 3.26 -8.25 35.33
N PRO A 321 3.87 -7.07 35.54
CA PRO A 321 3.25 -5.81 35.18
C PRO A 321 3.04 -5.79 33.67
N LEU A 322 1.78 -5.63 33.27
CA LEU A 322 1.42 -5.23 31.92
C LEU A 322 2.19 -3.93 31.65
N ALA A 323 3.19 -4.02 30.78
CA ALA A 323 3.91 -2.87 30.29
C ALA A 323 2.89 -1.87 29.75
N LYS A 324 2.89 -0.66 30.31
CA LYS A 324 2.33 0.51 29.66
C LYS A 324 2.99 0.60 28.30
N ALA A 325 2.27 0.19 27.26
CA ALA A 325 2.59 0.58 25.90
C ALA A 325 2.41 2.10 25.86
N GLU A 326 3.53 2.80 25.97
CA GLU A 326 3.63 4.17 25.53
C GLU A 326 3.17 4.21 24.07
N ASP A 327 2.15 5.03 23.82
CA ASP A 327 1.82 5.57 22.50
C ASP A 327 3.05 6.29 21.95
N SER A 328 3.95 5.52 21.34
CA SER A 328 4.88 6.00 20.35
C SER A 328 4.22 5.80 19.00
N GLU A 329 3.33 6.72 18.65
CA GLU A 329 2.90 6.94 17.26
C GLU A 329 4.12 7.32 16.42
N ARG A 330 4.89 6.31 16.01
CA ARG A 330 5.83 6.42 14.91
C ARG A 330 5.12 5.93 13.65
N PRO A 331 4.94 6.79 12.62
CA PRO A 331 4.25 6.40 11.42
C PRO A 331 5.11 5.37 10.67
N ARG A 332 4.66 4.11 10.64
CA ARG A 332 5.13 3.18 9.62
C ARG A 332 4.56 3.66 8.28
N SER A 333 5.39 4.43 7.61
CA SER A 333 5.57 4.40 6.17
C SER A 333 5.14 3.05 5.59
N ARG A 334 3.94 3.03 5.04
CA ARG A 334 3.63 2.21 3.88
C ARG A 334 3.31 3.21 2.77
N ASN A 335 4.36 3.89 2.32
CA ASN A 335 4.46 4.33 0.94
C ASN A 335 4.30 3.08 0.07
N SER A 336 3.06 2.71 -0.23
CA SER A 336 2.74 2.13 -1.52
C SER A 336 3.00 3.24 -2.53
N THR A 337 4.27 3.37 -2.92
CA THR A 337 4.62 3.95 -4.20
C THR A 337 3.73 3.27 -5.24
N PRO A 338 2.98 4.03 -6.06
CA PRO A 338 2.57 3.48 -7.33
C PRO A 338 3.89 3.06 -7.99
N ARG A 339 3.98 1.79 -8.40
CA ARG A 339 5.00 1.37 -9.36
C ARG A 339 4.98 2.40 -10.47
N LEU A 340 5.98 3.28 -10.49
CA LEU A 340 6.37 4.00 -11.69
C LEU A 340 6.44 2.93 -12.77
N GLY A 341 5.63 3.11 -13.80
CA GLY A 341 5.69 2.29 -14.99
C GLY A 341 7.14 2.12 -15.40
N SER A 342 7.47 0.90 -15.81
CA SER A 342 8.68 0.63 -16.56
C SER A 342 8.96 1.79 -17.51
N PRO A 343 10.21 2.26 -17.63
CA PRO A 343 10.55 3.12 -18.75
C PRO A 343 10.11 2.37 -20.01
N HIS A 344 9.13 2.93 -20.70
CA HIS A 344 8.74 2.47 -22.02
C HIS A 344 9.99 2.71 -22.86
N VAL A 345 10.78 1.65 -23.04
CA VAL A 345 11.89 1.64 -23.98
C VAL A 345 11.24 2.00 -25.31
N MET A 346 11.55 3.20 -25.80
CA MET A 346 11.16 3.59 -27.15
C MET A 346 11.81 2.56 -28.09
N PRO A 347 11.07 1.99 -29.05
CA PRO A 347 11.67 1.15 -30.08
C PRO A 347 12.75 1.96 -30.82
N PRO A 348 13.90 1.36 -31.14
CA PRO A 348 14.95 2.05 -31.88
C PRO A 348 14.39 2.51 -33.22
N LEU A 349 14.56 3.80 -33.52
CA LEU A 349 14.26 4.38 -34.82
C LEU A 349 15.01 3.57 -35.91
N PRO A 350 14.37 3.20 -37.02
CA PRO A 350 15.05 2.52 -38.10
C PRO A 350 16.15 3.43 -38.66
N ALA A 351 17.38 2.92 -38.66
CA ALA A 351 18.53 3.56 -39.27
C ALA A 351 18.19 3.90 -40.73
N ARG A 352 18.05 5.20 -41.01
CA ARG A 352 17.79 5.73 -42.34
C ARG A 352 19.07 5.52 -43.15
N THR A 353 19.09 4.45 -43.94
CA THR A 353 20.15 4.16 -44.89
C THR A 353 20.27 5.32 -45.88
N LEU A 354 21.40 6.01 -45.80
CA LEU A 354 21.84 6.96 -46.82
C LEU A 354 22.11 6.16 -48.10
N HIS A 355 21.13 6.16 -49.01
CA HIS A 355 21.36 5.83 -50.41
C HIS A 355 22.19 6.94 -51.04
N ALA A 356 23.51 6.73 -51.08
CA ALA A 356 24.39 7.42 -52.00
C ALA A 356 24.03 6.94 -53.41
N SER A 357 23.33 7.78 -54.17
CA SER A 357 23.18 7.60 -55.62
C SER A 357 24.40 8.24 -56.30
N ARG A 358 25.04 7.43 -57.14
CA ARG A 358 26.09 7.81 -58.08
C ARG A 358 25.49 8.43 -59.32
#